data_AF-A0A972TGT6-F1
#
_entry.id   AF-A0A972TGT6-F1
#
_cell.length_a   1.000
_cell.length_b   1.000
_cell.length_c   1.000
_cell.angle_alpha   90.00
_cell.angle_beta   90.00
_cell.angle_gamma   90.00
#
_symmetry.space_group_name_H-M   'P 1'
#
loop_
_entity.id
_entity.type
_entity.pdbx_description
1 polymer ?
#
loop_
_entity_poly.entity_id
_entity_poly.type
_entity_poly.pdbx_seq_one_letter_code
_entity_poly.pdbx_strand_id
1 'polypeptide(L)'
;MLIISIKIKHKKAINQEIIKPALLSLSLFFKFILEKFDFWVEIKDDLVFAWLEGHKENYLEDRLKILGHLVMHTRQLDMVLSNKARMNWYVEETLKQIASFVNISLEPFAP
;
A
#
# COMPACT_ATOMS: atom_id res chain seq x y z
N MET A 1 9.77 8.94 -14.03
CA MET A 1 8.68 9.36 -13.13
C MET A 1 7.57 8.35 -13.25
N LEU A 2 7.36 7.55 -12.19
CA LEU A 2 6.30 6.54 -12.12
C LEU A 2 5.18 7.11 -11.24
N ILE A 3 3.99 7.23 -11.81
CA ILE A 3 2.78 7.67 -11.09
C ILE A 3 1.82 6.49 -11.03
N ILE A 4 1.37 6.14 -9.83
CA ILE A 4 0.38 5.08 -9.62
C ILE A 4 -0.79 5.64 -8.83
N SER A 5 -1.99 5.33 -9.28
CA SER A 5 -3.23 5.67 -8.57
C SER A 5 -3.98 4.39 -8.26
N ILE A 6 -4.14 4.09 -6.97
CA ILE A 6 -4.87 2.93 -6.48
C ILE A 6 -6.25 3.41 -6.03
N LYS A 7 -7.29 2.96 -6.73
CA LYS A 7 -8.69 3.21 -6.34
C LYS A 7 -9.24 2.01 -5.57
N ILE A 8 -9.62 2.24 -4.32
CA ILE A 8 -10.28 1.22 -3.52
C ILE A 8 -11.75 1.13 -3.97
N LYS A 9 -12.19 -0.04 -4.42
CA LYS A 9 -13.53 -0.23 -5.03
C LYS A 9 -14.41 -1.10 -4.14
N HIS A 10 -15.54 -0.58 -3.67
CA HIS A 10 -16.50 -1.34 -2.86
C HIS A 10 -17.69 -1.87 -3.69
N LYS A 11 -18.26 -3.02 -3.30
CA LYS A 11 -19.49 -3.59 -3.88
C LYS A 11 -20.69 -2.68 -3.57
N LYS A 12 -21.43 -2.29 -4.61
CA LYS A 12 -22.34 -1.12 -4.69
C LYS A 12 -23.59 -1.07 -3.77
N ALA A 13 -23.66 -1.82 -2.66
CA ALA A 13 -24.92 -1.98 -1.90
C ALA A 13 -24.82 -1.83 -0.36
N ILE A 14 -23.69 -1.36 0.19
CA ILE A 14 -23.50 -1.27 1.64
C ILE A 14 -23.37 0.21 2.07
N ASN A 15 -24.02 0.56 3.17
CA ASN A 15 -24.20 1.93 3.66
C ASN A 15 -22.85 2.61 3.93
N GLN A 16 -22.58 3.73 3.25
CA GLN A 16 -21.25 4.37 3.20
C GLN A 16 -20.71 4.80 4.57
N GLU A 17 -21.58 5.13 5.53
CA GLU A 17 -21.18 5.53 6.89
C GLU A 17 -20.53 4.39 7.69
N ILE A 18 -20.89 3.15 7.40
CA ILE A 18 -20.39 1.96 8.11
C ILE A 18 -19.00 1.56 7.59
N ILE A 19 -18.68 1.88 6.32
CA ILE A 19 -17.50 1.38 5.60
C ILE A 19 -16.36 2.40 5.59
N LYS A 20 -16.67 3.70 5.68
CA LYS A 20 -15.68 4.79 5.78
C LYS A 20 -14.51 4.49 6.72
N PRO A 21 -14.70 4.00 7.97
CA PRO A 21 -13.58 3.69 8.85
C PRO A 21 -12.67 2.57 8.32
N ALA A 22 -13.21 1.56 7.64
CA ALA A 22 -12.43 0.47 7.06
C ALA A 22 -11.67 0.92 5.78
N LEU A 23 -12.30 1.76 4.95
CA LEU A 23 -11.65 2.37 3.78
C LEU A 23 -10.47 3.26 4.18
N LEU A 24 -10.64 4.02 5.26
CA LEU A 24 -9.56 4.82 5.83
C LEU A 24 -8.42 3.92 6.34
N SER A 25 -8.74 2.84 7.05
CA SER A 25 -7.73 1.88 7.51
C SER A 25 -6.95 1.25 6.36
N LEU A 26 -7.62 0.86 5.27
CA LEU A 26 -6.94 0.30 4.09
C LEU A 26 -6.06 1.32 3.40
N SER A 27 -6.54 2.56 3.22
CA SER A 27 -5.73 3.63 2.61
C SER A 27 -4.48 3.92 3.44
N LEU A 28 -4.61 3.93 4.78
CA LEU A 28 -3.47 4.06 5.69
C LEU A 28 -2.52 2.86 5.62
N PHE A 29 -3.04 1.64 5.44
CA PHE A 29 -2.22 0.44 5.28
C PHE A 29 -1.33 0.55 4.03
N PHE A 30 -1.90 0.92 2.89
CA PHE A 30 -1.13 1.16 1.67
C PHE A 30 -0.09 2.26 1.87
N LYS A 31 -0.49 3.39 2.49
CA LYS A 31 0.42 4.49 2.77
C LYS A 31 1.63 4.03 3.59
N PHE A 32 1.41 3.34 4.71
CA PHE A 32 2.50 2.87 5.56
C PHE A 32 3.48 1.95 4.85
N ILE A 33 2.99 1.07 3.97
CA ILE A 33 3.88 0.15 3.25
C ILE A 33 4.62 0.89 2.12
N LEU A 34 3.91 1.69 1.33
CA LEU A 34 4.49 2.39 0.19
C LEU A 34 5.54 3.44 0.62
N GLU A 35 5.32 4.16 1.72
CA GLU A 35 6.31 5.08 2.28
C GLU A 35 7.60 4.38 2.74
N LYS A 36 7.55 3.07 3.08
CA LYS A 36 8.75 2.28 3.39
C LYS A 36 9.59 1.93 2.15
N PHE A 37 9.03 2.12 0.96
CA PHE A 37 9.66 1.80 -0.33
C PHE A 37 9.85 3.05 -1.19
N ASP A 38 9.97 4.21 -0.53
CA ASP A 38 10.36 5.51 -1.10
C ASP A 38 9.29 6.17 -1.97
N PHE A 39 8.06 5.65 -1.93
CA PHE A 39 6.96 6.34 -2.57
C PHE A 39 6.55 7.56 -1.76
N TRP A 40 6.39 8.69 -2.44
CA TRP A 40 5.58 9.77 -1.91
C TRP A 40 4.10 9.37 -2.03
N VAL A 41 3.31 9.50 -0.97
CA VAL A 41 1.92 9.01 -0.94
C VAL A 41 0.95 10.09 -0.47
N GLU A 42 -0.13 10.28 -1.23
CA GLU A 42 -1.25 11.14 -0.89
C GLU A 42 -2.54 10.32 -0.84
N ILE A 43 -3.32 10.49 0.23
CA ILE A 43 -4.65 9.86 0.36
C ILE A 43 -5.71 10.94 0.15
N LYS A 44 -6.63 10.71 -0.78
CA LYS A 44 -7.78 11.56 -1.03
C LYS A 44 -9.04 10.69 -1.04
N ASP A 45 -9.86 10.81 0.00
CA ASP A 45 -11.02 9.95 0.25
C ASP A 45 -10.67 8.45 0.30
N ASP A 46 -11.04 7.68 -0.74
CA ASP A 46 -10.76 6.25 -0.93
C ASP A 46 -9.70 5.99 -2.02
N LEU A 47 -9.02 7.05 -2.45
CA LEU A 47 -7.96 7.01 -3.45
C LEU A 47 -6.60 7.16 -2.75
N VAL A 48 -5.69 6.25 -3.08
CA VAL A 48 -4.28 6.33 -2.71
C VAL A 48 -3.49 6.67 -3.97
N PHE A 49 -2.85 7.82 -3.97
CA PHE A 49 -1.91 8.22 -5.01
C PHE A 49 -0.49 8.01 -4.51
N ALA A 50 0.35 7.41 -5.35
CA ALA A 50 1.74 7.13 -5.02
C ALA A 50 2.65 7.50 -6.19
N TRP A 51 3.77 8.16 -5.89
CA TRP A 51 4.72 8.65 -6.87
C TRP A 51 6.14 8.20 -6.51
N LEU A 52 6.91 7.86 -7.52
CA LEU A 52 8.32 7.50 -7.38
C LEU A 52 9.13 8.06 -8.56
N GLU A 53 10.15 8.85 -8.27
CA GLU A 53 10.93 9.60 -9.26
C GLU A 53 12.43 9.51 -8.99
N GLY A 54 13.27 9.78 -9.99
CA GLY A 54 14.72 9.87 -9.81
C GLY A 54 15.49 8.55 -9.68
N HIS A 55 14.83 7.39 -9.81
CA HIS A 55 15.47 6.08 -9.64
C HIS A 55 15.77 5.34 -10.95
N LYS A 56 16.76 4.45 -10.92
CA LYS A 56 17.17 3.59 -12.05
C LYS A 56 16.12 2.50 -12.33
N GLU A 57 16.16 1.93 -13.53
CA GLU A 57 15.19 0.93 -14.00
C GLU A 57 15.05 -0.28 -13.06
N ASN A 58 16.17 -0.90 -12.66
CA ASN A 58 16.15 -2.05 -11.75
C ASN A 58 15.46 -1.74 -10.40
N TYR A 59 15.61 -0.49 -9.92
CA TYR A 59 14.97 -0.04 -8.70
C TYR A 59 13.45 0.08 -8.88
N LEU A 60 13.00 0.60 -10.02
CA LEU A 60 11.59 0.69 -10.37
C LEU A 60 10.97 -0.69 -10.56
N GLU A 61 11.70 -1.67 -11.12
CA GLU A 61 11.23 -3.04 -11.30
C GLU A 61 10.88 -3.71 -9.96
N ASP A 62 11.74 -3.55 -8.96
CA ASP A 62 11.50 -4.10 -7.62
C ASP A 62 10.30 -3.43 -6.93
N ARG A 63 10.11 -2.12 -7.14
CA ARG A 63 8.93 -1.39 -6.64
C ARG A 63 7.65 -1.79 -7.37
N LEU A 64 7.71 -2.17 -8.65
CA LEU A 64 6.58 -2.75 -9.38
C LEU A 64 6.19 -4.13 -8.84
N LYS A 65 7.15 -4.97 -8.43
CA LYS A 65 6.87 -6.27 -7.77
C LYS A 65 6.11 -6.08 -6.46
N ILE A 66 6.53 -5.09 -5.65
CA ILE A 66 5.85 -4.72 -4.40
C ILE A 66 4.40 -4.32 -4.67
N LEU A 67 4.17 -3.45 -5.65
CA LEU A 67 2.83 -2.99 -6.01
C LEU A 67 1.94 -4.14 -6.50
N GLY A 68 2.49 -5.03 -7.32
CA GLY A 68 1.78 -6.23 -7.77
C GLY A 68 1.34 -7.13 -6.61
N HIS A 69 2.23 -7.34 -5.64
CA HIS A 69 1.91 -8.09 -4.42
C HIS A 69 0.81 -7.40 -3.60
N LEU A 70 0.94 -6.09 -3.35
CA LEU A 70 -0.05 -5.31 -2.60
C LEU A 70 -1.43 -5.37 -3.26
N VAL A 71 -1.54 -5.07 -4.55
CA VAL A 71 -2.82 -5.06 -5.28
C VAL A 71 -3.48 -6.45 -5.30
N MET A 72 -2.69 -7.52 -5.39
CA MET A 72 -3.21 -8.89 -5.34
C MET A 72 -3.72 -9.27 -3.95
N HIS A 73 -2.98 -8.91 -2.90
CA HIS A 73 -3.28 -9.34 -1.53
C HIS A 73 -4.32 -8.45 -0.84
N THR A 74 -4.48 -7.19 -1.23
CA THR A 74 -5.44 -6.27 -0.60
C THR A 74 -6.89 -6.54 -1.00
N ARG A 75 -7.15 -7.19 -2.15
CA ARG A 75 -8.49 -7.68 -2.50
C ARG A 75 -9.06 -8.68 -1.49
N GLN A 76 -8.19 -9.31 -0.71
CA GLN A 76 -8.56 -10.25 0.36
C GLN A 76 -8.62 -9.57 1.74
N LEU A 77 -8.02 -8.37 1.89
CA LEU A 77 -7.86 -7.66 3.17
C LEU A 77 -9.03 -6.71 3.52
N ASP A 78 -9.92 -6.41 2.57
CA ASP A 78 -11.04 -5.47 2.75
C ASP A 78 -11.94 -5.81 3.96
N MET A 79 -12.14 -7.10 4.28
CA MET A 79 -12.94 -7.52 5.44
C MET A 79 -12.17 -7.43 6.78
N VAL A 80 -10.85 -7.55 6.76
CA VAL A 80 -10.05 -7.80 7.98
C VAL A 80 -9.42 -6.53 8.56
N LEU A 81 -9.18 -5.52 7.72
CA LEU A 81 -8.66 -4.21 8.15
C LEU A 81 -9.69 -3.32 8.86
N SER A 82 -10.92 -3.80 9.04
CA SER A 82 -11.90 -3.20 9.95
C SER A 82 -11.44 -3.23 11.42
N ASN A 83 -10.53 -4.15 11.79
CA ASN A 83 -9.93 -4.22 13.11
C ASN A 83 -8.57 -3.50 13.15
N LYS A 84 -8.57 -2.24 13.58
CA LYS A 84 -7.35 -1.42 13.73
C LYS A 84 -6.27 -2.07 14.59
N ALA A 85 -6.63 -2.90 15.58
CA ALA A 85 -5.65 -3.55 16.46
C ALA A 85 -4.78 -4.59 15.72
N ARG A 86 -5.23 -5.11 14.57
CA ARG A 86 -4.44 -6.05 13.76
C ARG A 86 -3.65 -5.38 12.63
N MET A 87 -3.83 -4.08 12.42
CA MET A 87 -3.20 -3.37 11.31
C MET A 87 -1.68 -3.51 11.31
N ASN A 88 -1.04 -3.33 12.47
CA ASN A 88 0.42 -3.46 12.60
C ASN A 88 0.90 -4.86 12.26
N TRP A 89 0.18 -5.90 12.70
CA TRP A 89 0.49 -7.29 12.38
C TRP A 89 0.43 -7.54 10.87
N TYR A 90 -0.59 -7.00 10.18
CA TYR A 90 -0.68 -7.11 8.72
C TYR A 90 0.45 -6.38 8.00
N VAL A 91 0.82 -5.18 8.47
CA VAL A 91 1.96 -4.44 7.91
C VAL A 91 3.24 -5.27 8.06
N GLU A 92 3.53 -5.79 9.25
CA GLU A 92 4.71 -6.62 9.50
C GLU A 92 4.73 -7.88 8.63
N GLU A 93 3.59 -8.58 8.53
CA GLU A 93 3.49 -9.81 7.74
C GLU A 93 3.65 -9.54 6.24
N THR A 94 3.04 -8.47 5.72
CA THR A 94 3.23 -8.06 4.33
C THR A 94 4.68 -7.64 4.05
N LEU A 95 5.33 -6.94 4.97
CA LEU A 95 6.76 -6.59 4.83
C LEU A 95 7.65 -7.85 4.80
N LYS A 96 7.37 -8.86 5.64
CA LYS A 96 8.08 -10.15 5.60
C LYS A 96 7.90 -10.86 4.27
N GLN A 97 6.67 -10.88 3.74
CA GLN A 97 6.38 -11.48 2.43
C GLN A 97 7.14 -10.75 1.33
N ILE A 98 7.10 -9.41 1.31
CA ILE A 98 7.84 -8.60 0.34
C ILE A 98 9.34 -8.89 0.39
N ALA A 99 9.92 -8.93 1.59
CA ALA A 99 11.35 -9.22 1.77
C ALA A 99 11.76 -10.61 1.26
N SER A 100 10.82 -11.56 1.12
CA SER A 100 11.12 -12.90 0.59
C SER A 100 11.34 -12.93 -0.93
N PHE A 101 10.84 -11.94 -1.67
CA PHE A 101 10.90 -11.92 -3.14
C PHE A 101 11.47 -10.63 -3.75
N VAL A 102 11.82 -9.64 -2.93
CA VAL A 102 12.50 -8.42 -3.37
C VAL A 102 13.74 -8.20 -2.51
N ASN A 103 14.89 -8.02 -3.15
CA ASN A 103 16.15 -7.75 -2.45
C ASN A 103 16.27 -6.23 -2.20
N ILE A 104 15.57 -5.74 -1.18
CA ILE A 104 15.49 -4.32 -0.89
C ILE A 104 16.60 -3.97 0.09
N SER A 105 17.68 -3.37 -0.42
CA SER A 105 18.52 -2.54 0.43
C SER A 105 17.67 -1.35 0.87
N LEU A 106 17.25 -1.33 2.14
CA LEU A 106 16.72 -0.14 2.79
C LEU A 106 17.90 0.84 2.93
N GLU A 107 18.33 1.43 1.82
CA GLU A 107 19.28 2.55 1.85
C GLU A 107 18.62 3.65 2.69
N PRO A 108 19.28 4.10 3.77
CA PRO A 108 18.73 5.17 4.58
C PRO A 108 18.62 6.42 3.71
N PHE A 109 17.43 7.03 3.74
CA PHE A 109 17.11 8.31 3.13
C PHE A 109 18.31 9.26 3.19
N ALA A 110 18.93 9.53 2.03
CA ALA A 110 19.88 10.62 1.90
C ALA A 110 19.06 11.94 1.94
N PRO A 111 19.33 12.84 2.90
CA PRO A 111 18.61 14.10 3.03
C PRO A 111 18.80 15.04 1.84
#